data_AF-L7CAF6-F1
#
_entry.id   AF-L7CAF6-F1
#
_cell.length_a   1.000
_cell.length_b   1.000
_cell.length_c   1.000
_cell.angle_alpha   90.00
_cell.angle_beta   90.00
_cell.angle_gamma   90.00
#
_symmetry.space_group_name_H-M   'P 1'
#
loop_
_entity.id
_entity.type
_entity.pdbx_description
1 polymer ?
#
loop_
_entity_poly.entity_id
_entity_poly.type
_entity_poly.pdbx_seq_one_letter_code
_entity_poly.pdbx_strand_id
1 'polypeptide(L)'
;MFEVTDYHELLALNKSLFEARYHAAPDHREIPGSPFVAAMHERVLAAIFAHDNLPQPKIDEFLKWSNRTGEQDAVRHHLKDADWCRMDSDTQRQYVTILVQPFIATEAEIDALIEFAQNHHNG
;
A
#
# COMPACT_ATOMS: atom_id res chain seq x y z
N MET A 1 17.21 5.37 -18.90
CA MET A 1 16.14 6.17 -18.30
C MET A 1 14.83 5.58 -18.78
N PHE A 2 13.93 5.21 -17.87
CA PHE A 2 12.58 4.76 -18.22
C PHE A 2 11.64 5.95 -18.04
N GLU A 3 10.84 6.26 -19.06
CA GLU A 3 9.91 7.37 -19.05
C GLU A 3 8.54 6.85 -19.45
N VAL A 4 7.52 7.25 -18.69
CA VAL A 4 6.11 7.07 -19.04
C VAL A 4 5.68 8.35 -19.73
N THR A 5 5.35 8.27 -21.01
CA THR A 5 5.18 9.46 -21.86
C THR A 5 3.72 9.79 -22.14
N ASP A 6 2.84 8.82 -21.93
CA ASP A 6 1.41 8.95 -22.19
C ASP A 6 0.56 8.68 -20.93
N TYR A 7 -0.58 9.36 -20.83
CA TYR A 7 -1.48 9.23 -19.68
C TYR A 7 -2.08 7.82 -19.57
N HIS A 8 -2.33 7.11 -20.67
CA HIS A 8 -2.82 5.74 -20.64
C HIS A 8 -1.77 4.76 -20.14
N GLU A 9 -0.48 4.98 -20.43
CA GLU A 9 0.61 4.22 -19.84
C GLU A 9 0.64 4.41 -18.32
N LEU A 10 0.40 5.64 -17.85
CA LEU A 10 0.34 5.97 -16.43
C LEU A 10 -0.84 5.27 -15.73
N LEU A 11 -2.03 5.26 -16.35
CA LEU A 11 -3.18 4.52 -15.85
C LEU A 11 -2.96 3.00 -15.85
N ALA A 12 -2.33 2.47 -16.90
CA ALA A 12 -2.00 1.05 -16.98
C ALA A 12 -1.01 0.66 -15.87
N LEU A 13 0.03 1.47 -15.66
CA LEU A 13 1.00 1.26 -14.60
C LEU A 13 0.35 1.34 -13.21
N ASN A 14 -0.57 2.29 -12.98
CA ASN A 14 -1.33 2.36 -11.75
C ASN A 14 -2.10 1.06 -11.48
N LYS A 15 -2.83 0.54 -12.48
CA LYS A 15 -3.55 -0.74 -12.35
C LYS A 15 -2.60 -1.90 -12.06
N SER A 16 -1.48 -1.99 -12.77
CA SER A 16 -0.48 -3.03 -12.53
C SER A 16 0.12 -2.94 -11.12
N LEU A 17 0.35 -1.74 -10.58
CA LEU A 17 0.86 -1.55 -9.22
C LEU A 17 -0.19 -1.86 -8.16
N PHE A 18 -1.47 -1.57 -8.42
CA PHE A 18 -2.58 -2.00 -7.57
C PHE A 18 -2.63 -3.53 -7.47
N GLU A 19 -2.63 -4.23 -8.61
CA GLU A 19 -2.63 -5.69 -8.64
C GLU A 19 -1.38 -6.22 -7.91
N ALA A 20 -0.18 -5.75 -8.26
CA ALA A 20 1.06 -6.24 -7.67
C ALA A 20 1.10 -6.10 -6.13
N ARG A 21 0.54 -5.02 -5.59
CA ARG A 21 0.66 -4.69 -4.16
C ARG A 21 -0.49 -5.23 -3.30
N TYR A 22 -1.66 -5.44 -3.88
CA TYR A 22 -2.85 -5.86 -3.15
C TYR A 22 -3.42 -7.20 -3.67
N HIS A 23 -2.63 -7.95 -4.43
CA HIS A 23 -2.99 -9.31 -4.79
C HIS A 23 -3.03 -10.18 -3.54
N ALA A 24 -4.16 -10.86 -3.29
CA ALA A 24 -4.31 -11.65 -2.07
C ALA A 24 -3.27 -12.76 -1.92
N ALA A 25 -2.82 -13.38 -3.02
CA ALA A 25 -1.84 -14.47 -2.99
C ALA A 25 -0.74 -14.24 -4.04
N PRO A 26 0.24 -13.36 -3.79
CA PRO A 26 1.26 -13.03 -4.77
C PRO A 26 2.26 -14.18 -4.89
N ASP A 27 2.70 -14.47 -6.11
CA ASP A 27 3.79 -15.43 -6.35
C ASP A 27 5.09 -14.98 -5.66
N HIS A 28 5.28 -13.67 -5.53
CA HIS A 28 6.40 -12.99 -4.91
C HIS A 28 5.96 -12.20 -3.68
N ARG A 29 6.13 -12.80 -2.50
CA ARG A 29 5.66 -12.24 -1.20
C ARG A 29 6.34 -10.93 -0.83
N GLU A 30 7.50 -10.64 -1.41
CA GLU A 30 8.27 -9.42 -1.20
C GLU A 30 7.68 -8.19 -1.90
N ILE A 31 6.82 -8.36 -2.92
CA ILE A 31 6.32 -7.26 -3.73
C ILE A 31 5.38 -6.33 -2.94
N PRO A 32 4.34 -6.81 -2.24
CA PRO A 32 3.43 -5.95 -1.46
C PRO A 32 4.14 -5.07 -0.44
N GLY A 33 5.10 -5.65 0.28
CA GLY A 33 5.89 -4.99 1.31
C GLY A 33 7.15 -4.28 0.81
N SER A 34 7.33 -4.16 -0.52
CA SER A 34 8.51 -3.51 -1.08
C SER A 34 8.40 -1.98 -1.00
N PRO A 35 9.32 -1.29 -0.30
CA PRO A 35 9.31 0.18 -0.25
C PRO A 35 9.52 0.82 -1.62
N PHE A 36 10.21 0.14 -2.53
CA PHE A 36 10.44 0.65 -3.89
C PHE A 36 9.17 0.62 -4.75
N VAL A 37 8.38 -0.45 -4.62
CA VAL A 37 7.11 -0.59 -5.34
C VAL A 37 6.08 0.37 -4.75
N ALA A 38 6.06 0.55 -3.44
CA ALA A 38 5.20 1.52 -2.78
C ALA A 38 5.51 2.97 -3.23
N ALA A 39 6.78 3.38 -3.17
CA ALA A 39 7.20 4.70 -3.64
C ALA A 39 7.01 4.90 -5.16
N MET A 40 7.01 3.83 -5.96
CA MET A 40 6.63 3.91 -7.36
C MET A 40 5.13 4.19 -7.51
N HIS A 41 4.28 3.49 -6.76
CA HIS A 41 2.84 3.67 -6.79
C HIS A 41 2.43 5.09 -6.36
N GLU A 42 3.05 5.64 -5.32
CA GLU A 42 2.84 7.03 -4.90
C GLU A 42 3.15 8.04 -6.01
N ARG A 43 4.30 7.90 -6.68
CA ARG A 43 4.70 8.80 -7.78
C ARG A 43 3.74 8.70 -8.97
N VAL A 44 3.26 7.50 -9.27
CA VAL A 44 2.29 7.27 -10.35
C VAL A 44 0.97 7.97 -10.05
N LEU A 45 0.41 7.79 -8.84
CA LEU A 45 -0.81 8.48 -8.44
C LEU A 45 -0.64 10.00 -8.41
N ALA A 46 0.49 10.50 -7.89
CA ALA A 46 0.78 11.93 -7.89
C ALA A 46 0.78 12.52 -9.32
N ALA A 47 1.36 11.80 -10.28
CA ALA A 47 1.34 12.20 -11.68
C ALA A 47 -0.07 12.16 -12.29
N ILE A 48 -0.89 11.17 -11.94
CA ILE A 48 -2.31 11.09 -12.38
C ILE A 48 -3.08 12.29 -11.84
N PHE A 49 -2.98 12.57 -10.55
CA PHE A 49 -3.70 13.67 -9.91
C PHE A 49 -3.30 15.04 -10.47
N ALA A 50 -2.01 15.22 -10.75
CA ALA A 50 -1.49 16.42 -11.39
C ALA A 50 -2.02 16.57 -12.83
N HIS A 51 -2.03 15.49 -13.61
CA HIS A 51 -2.58 15.50 -14.96
C HIS A 51 -4.08 15.84 -14.97
N ASP A 52 -4.84 15.22 -14.06
CA ASP A 52 -6.30 15.40 -13.96
C ASP A 52 -6.70 16.71 -13.26
N ASN A 53 -5.73 17.50 -12.79
CA ASN A 53 -5.94 18.73 -12.03
C ASN A 53 -6.93 18.54 -10.87
N LEU A 54 -6.81 17.43 -10.14
CA LEU A 54 -7.72 17.13 -9.04
C LEU A 54 -7.51 18.13 -7.88
N PRO A 55 -8.58 18.71 -7.32
CA PRO A 55 -8.45 19.57 -6.16
C PRO A 55 -8.06 18.75 -4.93
N GLN A 56 -7.24 19.35 -4.05
CA GLN A 56 -6.68 18.68 -2.86
C GLN A 56 -7.73 17.91 -2.02
N PRO A 57 -8.95 18.42 -1.74
CA PRO A 57 -9.93 17.66 -0.96
C PRO A 57 -10.35 16.33 -1.59
N LYS A 58 -10.38 16.24 -2.94
CA LYS A 58 -10.67 14.99 -3.65
C LYS A 58 -9.50 14.01 -3.59
N ILE A 59 -8.28 14.54 -3.66
CA ILE A 59 -7.06 13.74 -3.48
C ILE A 59 -7.03 13.16 -2.06
N ASP A 60 -7.27 13.99 -1.05
CA ASP A 60 -7.30 13.56 0.35
C ASP A 60 -8.37 12.49 0.58
N GLU A 61 -9.58 12.70 0.04
CA GLU A 61 -10.67 11.72 0.11
C GLU A 61 -10.32 10.40 -0.56
N PHE A 62 -9.68 10.44 -1.74
CA PHE A 62 -9.20 9.25 -2.42
C PHE A 62 -8.12 8.55 -1.58
N LEU A 63 -7.15 9.28 -1.05
CA LEU A 63 -6.03 8.66 -0.34
C LEU A 63 -6.39 8.13 1.05
N LYS A 64 -7.59 8.41 1.59
CA LYS A 64 -8.00 7.87 2.91
C LYS A 64 -7.99 6.35 2.93
N TRP A 65 -7.19 5.78 3.83
CA TRP A 65 -7.13 4.34 4.07
C TRP A 65 -8.46 3.75 4.52
N SER A 66 -9.24 4.47 5.33
CA SER A 66 -10.56 4.03 5.79
C SER A 66 -11.55 3.70 4.67
N ASN A 67 -11.32 4.22 3.45
CA ASN A 67 -12.17 4.00 2.28
C ASN A 67 -11.74 2.77 1.43
N ARG A 68 -10.74 2.00 1.86
CA ARG A 68 -10.04 0.98 1.06
C ARG A 68 -10.32 -0.43 1.53
N THR A 69 -11.58 -0.85 1.51
CA THR A 69 -11.99 -2.16 2.05
C THR A 69 -11.29 -3.35 1.37
N GLY A 70 -11.15 -3.32 0.04
CA GLY A 70 -10.47 -4.39 -0.70
C GLY A 70 -8.97 -4.47 -0.38
N GLU A 71 -8.31 -3.32 -0.32
CA GLU A 71 -6.88 -3.25 -0.01
C GLU A 71 -6.61 -3.55 1.47
N GLN A 72 -7.54 -3.21 2.38
CA GLN A 72 -7.48 -3.60 3.79
C GLN A 72 -7.48 -5.13 3.95
N ASP A 73 -8.31 -5.85 3.20
CA ASP A 73 -8.34 -7.31 3.23
C ASP A 73 -7.02 -7.90 2.71
N ALA A 74 -6.47 -7.36 1.63
CA ALA A 74 -5.18 -7.76 1.08
C ALA A 74 -4.04 -7.53 2.07
N VAL A 75 -3.97 -6.33 2.69
CA VAL A 75 -2.97 -6.01 3.72
C VAL A 75 -3.08 -6.95 4.91
N ARG A 76 -4.29 -7.25 5.38
CA ARG A 76 -4.49 -8.23 6.45
C ARG A 76 -4.00 -9.62 6.05
N HIS A 77 -4.19 -10.03 4.80
CA HIS A 77 -3.65 -11.30 4.31
C HIS A 77 -2.12 -11.31 4.34
N HIS A 78 -1.47 -10.27 3.82
CA HIS A 78 -0.01 -10.14 3.85
C HIS A 78 0.57 -10.12 5.26
N LEU A 79 -0.13 -9.53 6.22
CA LEU A 79 0.29 -9.52 7.62
C LEU A 79 0.25 -10.91 8.27
N LYS A 80 -0.70 -11.77 7.87
CA LYS A 80 -0.74 -13.17 8.34
C LYS A 80 0.42 -13.99 7.79
N ASP A 81 0.79 -13.75 6.54
CA ASP A 81 1.84 -14.50 5.84
C ASP A 81 3.25 -13.96 6.06
N ALA A 82 3.37 -12.82 6.74
CA ALA A 82 4.66 -12.18 7.02
C ALA A 82 5.48 -12.97 8.05
N ASP A 83 6.80 -12.85 7.96
CA ASP A 83 7.77 -13.32 8.97
C ASP A 83 7.76 -12.40 10.22
N TRP A 84 6.57 -12.14 10.76
CA TRP A 84 6.29 -11.12 11.78
C TRP A 84 7.14 -11.27 13.04
N CYS A 85 7.30 -12.51 13.52
CA CYS A 85 8.07 -12.84 14.72
C CYS A 85 9.58 -12.58 14.58
N ARG A 86 10.08 -12.33 13.37
CA ARG A 86 11.48 -12.00 13.09
C ARG A 86 11.74 -10.50 13.02
N MET A 87 10.69 -9.68 13.01
CA MET A 87 10.77 -8.23 12.95
C MET A 87 10.76 -7.63 14.36
N ASP A 88 11.60 -6.63 14.61
CA ASP A 88 11.45 -5.79 15.80
C ASP A 88 10.26 -4.82 15.63
N SER A 89 9.87 -4.13 16.71
CA SER A 89 8.68 -3.28 16.71
C SER A 89 8.77 -2.10 15.72
N ASP A 90 9.97 -1.55 15.52
CA ASP A 90 10.18 -0.46 14.57
C ASP A 90 10.03 -0.96 13.12
N THR A 91 10.59 -2.12 12.83
CA THR A 91 10.47 -2.81 11.54
C THR A 91 9.02 -3.20 11.25
N GLN A 92 8.28 -3.69 12.25
CA GLN A 92 6.85 -4.03 12.13
C GLN A 92 6.03 -2.80 11.75
N ARG A 93 6.22 -1.68 12.44
CA ARG A 93 5.54 -0.42 12.10
C ARG A 93 5.89 0.02 10.69
N GLN A 94 7.18 0.04 10.34
CA GLN A 94 7.61 0.42 9.01
C GLN A 94 6.99 -0.47 7.93
N TYR A 95 6.94 -1.78 8.16
CA TYR A 95 6.33 -2.74 7.24
C TYR A 95 4.85 -2.48 7.03
N VAL A 96 4.09 -2.26 8.11
CA VAL A 96 2.66 -1.88 8.03
C VAL A 96 2.48 -0.56 7.28
N THR A 97 3.30 0.45 7.56
CA THR A 97 3.27 1.73 6.84
C THR A 97 3.50 1.54 5.34
N ILE A 98 4.47 0.72 4.95
CA ILE A 98 4.73 0.41 3.53
C ILE A 98 3.53 -0.30 2.90
N LEU A 99 2.91 -1.25 3.60
CA LEU A 99 1.76 -2.00 3.08
C LEU A 99 0.55 -1.10 2.79
N VAL A 100 0.31 -0.08 3.61
CA VAL A 100 -0.85 0.82 3.43
C VAL A 100 -0.62 1.92 2.40
N GLN A 101 0.63 2.29 2.08
CA GLN A 101 0.92 3.20 0.97
C GLN A 101 0.23 2.69 -0.30
N PRO A 102 -0.20 3.53 -1.27
CA PRO A 102 -0.04 4.97 -1.29
C PRO A 102 -1.12 5.68 -0.45
N PHE A 103 -1.96 4.93 0.26
CA PHE A 103 -3.00 5.49 1.11
C PHE A 103 -2.44 6.06 2.40
N ILE A 104 -3.19 7.01 2.96
CA ILE A 104 -2.89 7.69 4.19
C ILE A 104 -3.73 7.04 5.28
N ALA A 105 -3.05 6.29 6.14
CA ALA A 105 -3.59 5.76 7.37
C ALA A 105 -3.20 6.66 8.56
N THR A 106 -4.11 6.79 9.51
CA THR A 106 -3.86 7.42 10.81
C THR A 106 -3.03 6.48 11.70
N GLU A 107 -2.37 7.04 12.73
CA GLU A 107 -1.64 6.22 13.71
C GLU A 107 -2.53 5.15 14.35
N ALA A 108 -3.80 5.46 14.65
CA ALA A 108 -4.74 4.49 15.20
C ALA A 108 -5.04 3.33 14.24
N GLU A 109 -5.09 3.59 12.93
CA GLU A 109 -5.28 2.55 11.91
C GLU A 109 -4.01 1.69 11.73
N ILE A 110 -2.83 2.30 11.81
CA ILE A 110 -1.55 1.57 11.82
C ILE A 110 -1.45 0.69 13.06
N ASP A 111 -1.74 1.22 14.24
CA ASP A 111 -1.71 0.49 15.51
C ASP A 111 -2.68 -0.71 15.49
N ALA A 112 -3.88 -0.52 14.93
CA ALA A 112 -4.85 -1.60 14.78
C ALA A 112 -4.37 -2.74 13.84
N LEU A 113 -3.59 -2.41 12.81
CA LEU A 113 -3.00 -3.41 11.91
C LEU A 113 -1.83 -4.16 12.58
N ILE A 114 -1.01 -3.46 13.37
CA ILE A 114 0.06 -4.07 14.18
C ILE A 114 -0.56 -5.03 15.20
N GLU A 115 -1.57 -4.59 15.95
CA GLU A 115 -2.27 -5.43 16.94
C GLU A 115 -2.90 -6.67 16.28
N PHE A 116 -3.53 -6.48 15.12
CA PHE A 116 -4.07 -7.58 14.33
C PHE A 116 -3.02 -8.64 13.97
N ALA A 117 -1.86 -8.20 13.46
CA ALA A 117 -0.77 -9.11 13.11
C ALA A 117 -0.22 -9.81 14.36
N GLN A 118 0.01 -9.07 15.44
CA GLN A 118 0.52 -9.59 16.70
C GLN A 118 -0.38 -10.69 17.30
N ASN A 119 -1.70 -10.46 17.29
CA ASN A 119 -2.67 -11.44 17.78
C ASN A 119 -2.72 -12.70 16.90
N HIS A 120 -2.47 -12.58 15.59
CA HIS A 120 -2.47 -13.72 14.68
C HIS A 120 -1.24 -14.62 14.85
N HIS A 121 -0.07 -14.03 15.13
CA HIS A 121 1.20 -14.78 15.24
C HIS A 121 1.49 -15.30 16.65
N ASN A 122 0.81 -14.80 17.67
CA ASN A 122 0.93 -15.26 19.06
C ASN A 122 -0.10 -16.32 19.49
N GLY A 123 -1.10 -16.61 18.63
CA GLY A 123 -2.14 -17.61 18.87
C GLY A 123 -1.82 -18.93 18.19
#